data_AF-A0A3S2C3W9-F1
#
_entry.id   AF-A0A3S2C3W9-F1
#
_cell.length_a   1.000
_cell.length_b   1.000
_cell.length_c   1.000
_cell.angle_alpha   90.00
_cell.angle_beta   90.00
_cell.angle_gamma   90.00
#
_symmetry.space_group_name_H-M   'P 1'
#
loop_
_entity.id
_entity.type
_entity.pdbx_description
1 polymer ?
#
loop_
_entity_poly.entity_id
_entity_poly.type
_entity_poly.pdbx_seq_one_letter_code
_entity_poly.pdbx_strand_id
1 'polypeptide(L)' 'KELTVEGSFLVLCHYPFRTWNQIGKKSINLHGHSHGRLKPMTRQHDVGVDAWDFRPVTFAAIQARRRRG' A
#
# COMPACT_ATOMS: atom_id res chain seq x y z
N LYS A 1 -7.81 -2.11 -9.13
CA LYS A 1 -8.15 -0.75 -9.61
C LYS A 1 -6.89 0.11 -9.61
N GLU A 2 -6.77 1.03 -10.55
CA GLU A 2 -5.63 1.96 -10.62
C GLU A 2 -6.14 3.41 -10.53
N LEU A 3 -5.40 4.29 -9.83
CA LEU A 3 -5.79 5.68 -9.62
C LEU A 3 -4.61 6.58 -9.28
N THR A 4 -4.70 7.87 -9.62
CA THR A 4 -3.70 8.88 -9.25
C THR A 4 -4.25 9.76 -8.14
N VAL A 5 -3.54 9.84 -7.02
CA VAL A 5 -3.88 10.66 -5.85
C VAL A 5 -2.64 11.44 -5.43
N GLU A 6 -2.76 12.76 -5.32
CA GLU A 6 -1.66 13.64 -4.86
C GLU A 6 -0.34 13.37 -5.61
N GLY A 7 -0.41 13.20 -6.93
CA GLY A 7 0.74 12.90 -7.78
C GLY A 7 1.31 11.48 -7.67
N SER A 8 0.70 10.62 -6.86
CA SER A 8 1.10 9.21 -6.69
C SER A 8 0.19 8.27 -7.49
N PHE A 9 0.78 7.38 -8.28
CA PHE A 9 0.05 6.32 -8.99
C PHE A 9 -0.15 5.10 -8.08
N LEU A 10 -1.40 4.77 -7.80
CA LEU A 10 -1.81 3.73 -6.86
C LEU A 10 -2.42 2.55 -7.61
N VAL A 11 -1.96 1.34 -7.27
CA VAL A 11 -2.51 0.06 -7.73
C VAL A 11 -3.16 -0.65 -6.56
N LEU A 12 -4.48 -0.68 -6.55
CA LEU A 12 -5.31 -1.23 -5.48
C LEU A 12 -5.79 -2.64 -5.86
N CYS A 13 -5.55 -3.60 -4.98
CA CYS A 13 -6.09 -4.95 -5.09
C CYS A 13 -6.42 -5.49 -3.68
N HIS A 14 -7.20 -6.56 -3.59
CA HIS A 14 -7.32 -7.28 -2.32
C HIS A 14 -6.02 -8.05 -2.00
N TYR A 15 -5.39 -8.65 -3.01
CA TYR A 15 -4.20 -9.50 -2.84
C TYR A 15 -2.89 -8.72 -3.03
N PRO A 16 -1.83 -9.07 -2.28
CA PRO A 16 -0.49 -8.49 -2.43
C PRO A 16 0.15 -8.97 -3.74
N PHE A 17 0.62 -8.02 -4.55
CA PHE A 17 1.25 -8.33 -5.81
C PHE A 17 2.77 -8.48 -5.69
N ARG A 18 3.35 -9.49 -6.34
CA ARG A 18 4.82 -9.58 -6.50
C ARG A 18 5.37 -8.52 -7.44
N THR A 19 4.61 -8.19 -8.48
CA THR A 19 4.91 -7.14 -9.45
C THR A 19 3.60 -6.44 -9.81
N TRP A 20 3.66 -5.14 -10.09
CA TRP A 20 2.48 -4.34 -10.44
C TRP A 20 2.84 -3.24 -11.45
N ASN A 21 1.80 -2.65 -12.04
CA ASN A 21 1.95 -1.61 -13.05
C ASN A 21 2.80 -0.44 -12.52
N GLN A 22 3.77 0.00 -13.32
CA GLN A 22 4.64 1.12 -13.01
C GLN A 22 5.52 0.98 -11.74
N ILE A 23 5.81 -0.24 -11.27
CA ILE A 23 6.66 -0.47 -10.09
C ILE A 23 8.05 0.23 -10.18
N GLY A 24 8.63 0.32 -11.38
CA GLY A 24 9.86 1.06 -11.65
C GLY A 24 9.70 2.59 -11.63
N LYS A 25 8.48 3.09 -11.82
CA LYS A 25 8.13 4.53 -11.87
C LYS A 25 7.50 5.03 -10.57
N LYS A 26 7.83 4.41 -9.44
CA LYS A 26 7.39 4.83 -8.08
C LYS A 26 5.88 4.72 -7.82
N SER A 27 5.18 3.85 -8.54
CA SER A 27 3.81 3.49 -8.16
C SER A 27 3.77 2.72 -6.83
N ILE A 28 2.62 2.74 -6.18
CA ILE A 28 2.38 2.13 -4.88
C ILE A 28 1.32 1.05 -5.02
N ASN A 29 1.59 -0.16 -4.52
CA ASN A 29 0.59 -1.20 -4.38
C ASN A 29 -0.05 -1.14 -2.99
N LEU A 30 -1.36 -0.93 -2.95
CA LEU A 30 -2.16 -1.02 -1.74
C LEU A 30 -2.95 -2.33 -1.80
N HIS A 31 -2.74 -3.20 -0.81
CA HIS A 31 -3.40 -4.49 -0.71
C HIS A 31 -4.01 -4.71 0.66
N GLY A 32 -4.82 -5.77 0.80
CA GLY A 32 -5.22 -6.30 2.10
C GLY A 32 -4.72 -7.74 2.24
N HIS A 33 -5.57 -8.58 2.80
CA HIS A 33 -5.46 -10.05 2.83
C HIS A 33 -4.35 -10.64 3.72
N SER A 34 -3.23 -9.95 3.90
CA SER A 34 -2.09 -10.48 4.65
C SER A 34 -2.18 -10.36 6.16
N HIS A 35 -3.13 -9.59 6.69
CA HIS A 35 -3.26 -9.35 8.12
C HIS A 35 -1.97 -8.83 8.78
N GLY A 36 -1.20 -8.02 8.06
CA GLY A 36 0.12 -7.53 8.49
C GLY A 36 1.22 -8.60 8.61
N ARG A 37 1.01 -9.82 8.11
CA ARG A 37 1.94 -10.96 8.27
C ARG A 37 3.01 -11.07 7.18
N LEU A 38 2.91 -10.29 6.11
CA LEU A 38 3.89 -10.33 5.03
C LEU A 38 5.12 -9.48 5.34
N LYS A 39 6.27 -9.94 4.86
CA LYS A 39 7.51 -9.16 4.91
C LYS A 39 7.30 -7.85 4.13
N PRO A 40 7.66 -6.69 4.70
CA PRO A 40 7.56 -5.42 4.01
C PRO A 40 8.32 -5.42 2.68
N MET A 41 7.71 -4.82 1.66
CA MET A 41 8.31 -4.61 0.35
C MET A 41 8.18 -3.13 -0.02
N THR A 42 9.20 -2.60 -0.70
CA THR A 42 9.26 -1.18 -1.07
C THR A 42 8.03 -0.77 -1.88
N ARG A 43 7.28 0.23 -1.38
CA ARG A 43 6.06 0.79 -2.01
C ARG A 43 4.91 -0.21 -2.12
N GLN A 44 4.89 -1.24 -1.27
CA GLN A 44 3.75 -2.13 -1.08
C GLN A 44 3.25 -2.01 0.37
N HIS A 45 1.94 -1.83 0.54
CA HIS A 45 1.35 -1.61 1.86
C HIS A 45 0.06 -2.40 2.05
N ASP A 46 -0.02 -3.09 3.19
CA ASP A 46 -1.25 -3.66 3.72
C ASP A 46 -2.11 -2.53 4.30
N VAL A 47 -3.32 -2.36 3.76
CA VAL A 47 -4.34 -1.39 4.19
C VAL A 47 -5.56 -2.09 4.81
N GLY A 48 -5.45 -3.40 5.10
CA GLY A 48 -6.45 -4.12 5.89
C GLY A 48 -6.60 -3.51 7.28
N VAL A 49 -7.82 -3.27 7.72
CA VAL A 49 -8.11 -2.53 8.97
C VAL A 49 -7.48 -3.19 10.21
N ASP A 50 -7.34 -4.50 10.19
CA ASP A 50 -6.71 -5.29 11.24
C ASP A 50 -5.19 -5.03 11.37
N ALA A 51 -4.53 -4.53 10.32
CA ALA A 51 -3.17 -4.02 10.37
C ALA A 51 -3.07 -2.55 10.86
N TRP A 52 -4.22 -1.91 11.15
CA TRP A 52 -4.37 -0.49 11.49
C TRP A 52 -5.37 -0.26 12.63
N ASP A 53 -5.24 -1.00 13.75
CA ASP A 53 -6.07 -0.87 14.95
C ASP A 53 -7.59 -0.95 14.68
N PHE A 54 -7.98 -1.75 13.69
CA PHE A 54 -9.35 -1.90 13.20
C PHE A 54 -9.99 -0.57 12.76
N ARG A 55 -9.18 0.34 12.22
CA ARG A 55 -9.60 1.64 11.70
C ARG A 55 -9.20 1.82 10.24
N PRO A 56 -9.97 2.61 9.47
CA PRO A 56 -9.54 3.00 8.13
C PRO A 56 -8.28 3.85 8.20
N VAL A 57 -7.39 3.68 7.22
CA VAL A 57 -6.14 4.42 7.10
C VAL A 57 -6.21 5.43 5.94
N THR A 58 -5.63 6.61 6.14
CA THR A 58 -5.53 7.63 5.09
C THR A 58 -4.26 7.47 4.25
N PHE A 59 -4.28 8.00 3.02
CA PHE A 59 -3.11 7.96 2.17
C PHE A 59 -1.89 8.68 2.77
N ALA A 60 -2.11 9.84 3.42
CA ALA A 60 -1.08 10.57 4.13
C ALA A 60 -0.43 9.74 5.27
N ALA A 61 -1.22 8.97 6.02
CA ALA A 61 -0.71 8.10 7.08
C ALA A 61 0.19 6.98 6.53
N ILE A 62 -0.19 6.37 5.38
CA ILE A 62 0.61 5.38 4.68
C ILE A 62 1.95 6.00 4.24
N GLN A 63 1.92 7.20 3.65
CA GLN A 63 3.13 7.90 3.22
C GLN A 63 4.05 8.29 4.39
N ALA A 64 3.50 8.68 5.54
CA ALA A 64 4.29 9.02 6.72
C ALA A 64 5.04 7.79 7.28
N ARG A 65 4.40 6.61 7.27
CA ARG A 65 5.04 5.34 7.71
C ARG A 65 6.25 4.98 6.84
N ARG A 66 6.27 5.38 5.56
CA ARG A 66 7.41 5.18 4.64
C ARG A 66 8.67 5.91 5.07
N ARG A 67 8.57 7.05 5.77
CA ARG A 67 9.72 7.89 6.12
C ARG A 67 10.50 7.39 7.35
N ARG A 68 9.99 6.37 8.04
CA ARG A 68 10.54 5.85 9.30
C ARG A 68 11.33 4.54 9.13
N GLY A 69 11.61 4.12 7.91
CA GLY A 69 12.37 2.91 7.60
C GLY A 69 13.45 3.15 6.58
#